data_AF-A0AAU9W5E9-F1
#
_entry.id   AF-A0AAU9W5E9-F1
#
_cell.length_a   1.000
_cell.length_b   1.000
_cell.length_c   1.000
_cell.angle_alpha   90.00
_cell.angle_beta   90.00
_cell.angle_gamma   90.00
#
_symmetry.space_group_name_H-M   'P 1'
#
loop_
_entity.id
_entity.type
_entity.pdbx_description
1 polymer ?
#
loop_
_entity_poly.entity_id
_entity_poly.type
_entity_poly.pdbx_seq_one_letter_code
_entity_poly.pdbx_strand_id
1 'polypeptide(L)'
;LDLLTDPQSVSFFITATRETAFLHAISAAAITHELTVQCRQNRIPGCRCGKTREQQKGNSDWQWGGCSDDIKFGEKETKRFIDKLEKGNDARSAFNLHNNHVGRKVVRAKFRKVCRCHGVTGSCNMKTCWKELAPFNVVGQELKRNYHSAVRVAFENSKLHKRHNDLGRLVTKKEKKLVYLDSSPNYCVRNTTAGSPGMRGRTWESDIVSVEKSRSLCNSCNLRHRTVEHHKQVKCKCKFVWCCTVKCDLCTVKYSRTACHITKRELEVFFLVFITRCLRRGIAPLMIQTKGLTAVLVLYRSGIYNLLWNIVKEGGHRGLAECQQLFKAEIWNCSLHDQHVFQKLPIFFKISLPHATRETAFLHAISAAAITHELTMQCRQNRIPGCRCGKTREQQKGKSDWQWGGCSDDIKFGEKETKRFIDKLEKGNDARSAFNLHNNHVGRKVVRAKFRKVCRCHGVTGSCNMKTCWKELAPFNVVGQELKGIYHSAVRVTFENSKLHKRHNDRDRLVTKKGKKLVYLDSSPNYCVRNTTAGSPGMRGRTWESDFVSVEKSRSLCNSCNLRNRTVEHHKQVKCKCKFVWCCTVKCDLCTVKYSRTACV
;
A
#
# COMPACT_ATOMS: atom_id res chain seq x y z
N LEU A 1 -4.90 -15.96 0.58
CA LEU A 1 -6.28 -15.51 0.84
C LEU A 1 -6.38 -13.97 0.86
N ASP A 2 -5.30 -13.24 1.16
CA ASP A 2 -5.31 -11.76 1.29
C ASP A 2 -5.19 -10.94 -0.02
N LEU A 3 -5.59 -11.51 -1.15
CA LEU A 3 -5.64 -10.80 -2.45
C LEU A 3 -7.05 -10.76 -3.07
N LEU A 4 -8.09 -11.19 -2.33
CA LEU A 4 -9.46 -11.33 -2.85
C LEU A 4 -10.54 -10.63 -2.00
N THR A 5 -10.18 -9.79 -1.02
CA THR A 5 -11.18 -9.15 -0.14
C THR A 5 -11.61 -7.73 -0.52
N ASP A 6 -11.20 -7.22 -1.68
CA ASP A 6 -11.71 -5.93 -2.17
C ASP A 6 -12.19 -6.01 -3.64
N PRO A 7 -13.49 -6.29 -3.86
CA PRO A 7 -14.09 -6.31 -5.19
C PRO A 7 -14.35 -4.91 -5.79
N GLN A 8 -14.08 -3.81 -5.08
CA GLN A 8 -14.42 -2.45 -5.53
C GLN A 8 -13.21 -1.57 -5.92
N SER A 9 -11.97 -1.96 -5.65
CA SER A 9 -10.79 -1.21 -6.15
C SER A 9 -10.34 -1.56 -7.58
N VAL A 10 -11.06 -2.44 -8.30
CA VAL A 10 -10.73 -2.83 -9.69
C VAL A 10 -11.62 -2.15 -10.74
N SER A 11 -12.65 -1.41 -10.31
CA SER A 11 -13.62 -0.82 -11.24
C SER A 11 -13.36 0.66 -11.45
N PHE A 12 -12.32 1.02 -12.20
CA PHE A 12 -12.35 2.16 -13.14
C PHE A 12 -11.05 2.13 -13.98
N PHE A 13 -11.20 1.85 -15.28
CA PHE A 13 -10.18 1.86 -16.35
C PHE A 13 -9.16 0.70 -16.44
N ILE A 14 -9.59 -0.57 -16.41
CA ILE A 14 -8.79 -1.66 -16.99
C ILE A 14 -9.43 -2.09 -18.31
N THR A 15 -8.70 -1.96 -19.42
CA THR A 15 -9.10 -2.45 -20.74
C THR A 15 -9.55 -3.92 -20.68
N ALA A 16 -10.55 -4.30 -21.47
CA ALA A 16 -11.13 -5.64 -21.51
C ALA A 16 -10.26 -6.60 -22.33
N THR A 17 -9.01 -6.78 -21.88
CA THR A 17 -8.00 -7.62 -22.52
C THR A 17 -8.08 -9.07 -22.05
N ARG A 18 -7.26 -9.94 -22.67
CA ARG A 18 -7.09 -11.34 -22.25
C ARG A 18 -6.64 -11.48 -20.79
N GLU A 19 -5.77 -10.59 -20.32
CA GLU A 19 -5.26 -10.62 -18.95
C GLU A 19 -6.37 -10.28 -17.95
N THR A 20 -7.19 -9.28 -18.26
CA THR A 20 -8.38 -8.91 -17.49
C THR A 20 -9.41 -10.05 -17.48
N ALA A 21 -9.62 -10.72 -18.61
CA ALA A 21 -10.51 -11.89 -18.70
C ALA A 21 -10.07 -13.01 -17.76
N PHE A 22 -8.76 -13.29 -17.72
CA PHE A 22 -8.19 -14.27 -16.80
C PHE A 22 -8.37 -13.86 -15.34
N LEU A 23 -8.18 -12.57 -15.00
CA LEU A 23 -8.39 -12.06 -13.64
C LEU A 23 -9.83 -12.25 -13.15
N HIS A 24 -10.83 -11.93 -13.97
CA HIS A 24 -12.23 -12.17 -13.64
C HIS A 24 -12.51 -13.67 -13.44
N ALA A 25 -12.01 -14.51 -14.34
CA ALA A 25 -12.23 -15.95 -14.26
C ALA A 25 -11.55 -16.59 -13.04
N ILE A 26 -10.30 -16.25 -12.73
CA ILE A 26 -9.58 -16.82 -11.59
C ILE A 26 -10.15 -16.32 -10.26
N SER A 27 -10.62 -15.07 -10.19
CA SER A 27 -11.25 -14.53 -8.99
C SER A 27 -12.58 -15.22 -8.70
N ALA A 28 -13.44 -15.35 -9.72
CA ALA A 28 -14.71 -16.08 -9.59
C ALA A 28 -14.49 -17.57 -9.26
N ALA A 29 -13.46 -18.20 -9.83
CA ALA A 29 -13.08 -19.56 -9.51
C ALA A 29 -12.60 -19.69 -8.06
N ALA A 30 -11.75 -18.78 -7.57
CA ALA A 30 -11.22 -18.80 -6.22
C ALA A 30 -12.33 -18.65 -5.17
N ILE A 31 -13.22 -17.67 -5.35
CA ILE A 31 -14.33 -17.43 -4.42
C ILE A 31 -15.28 -18.64 -4.41
N THR A 32 -15.56 -19.22 -5.57
CA THR A 32 -16.39 -20.44 -5.67
C THR A 32 -15.74 -21.64 -4.99
N HIS A 33 -14.43 -21.83 -5.19
CA HIS A 33 -13.67 -22.91 -4.58
C HIS A 33 -13.69 -22.76 -3.06
N GLU A 34 -13.38 -21.57 -2.54
CA GLU A 34 -13.35 -21.29 -1.11
C GLU A 34 -14.71 -21.46 -0.44
N LEU A 35 -15.79 -20.88 -1.00
CA LEU A 35 -17.15 -21.01 -0.46
C LEU A 35 -17.60 -22.47 -0.42
N THR A 36 -17.21 -23.27 -1.42
CA THR A 36 -17.51 -24.70 -1.47
C THR A 36 -16.76 -25.46 -0.36
N VAL A 37 -15.46 -25.20 -0.19
CA VAL A 37 -14.62 -25.85 0.83
C VAL A 37 -15.05 -25.48 2.24
N GLN A 38 -15.34 -24.20 2.50
CA GLN A 38 -15.81 -23.70 3.79
C GLN A 38 -17.19 -24.27 4.15
N CYS A 39 -18.05 -24.48 3.14
CA CYS A 39 -19.33 -25.13 3.35
C CYS A 39 -19.16 -26.59 3.79
N ARG A 40 -18.30 -27.37 3.14
CA ARG A 40 -17.98 -28.75 3.56
C ARG A 40 -17.44 -28.82 4.99
N GLN A 41 -16.70 -27.80 5.42
CA GLN A 41 -16.15 -27.68 6.77
C GLN A 41 -17.17 -27.19 7.82
N ASN A 42 -18.45 -27.01 7.42
CA ASN A 42 -19.52 -26.49 8.27
C ASN A 42 -19.20 -25.11 8.89
N ARG A 43 -18.42 -24.28 8.17
CA ARG A 43 -18.05 -22.92 8.62
C ARG A 43 -19.01 -21.85 8.10
N ILE A 44 -19.91 -22.20 7.19
CA ILE A 44 -20.93 -21.30 6.66
C ILE A 44 -22.32 -21.75 7.16
N PRO A 45 -22.97 -20.96 8.02
CA PRO A 45 -24.30 -21.30 8.52
C PRO A 45 -25.33 -21.48 7.39
N GLY A 46 -26.13 -22.55 7.49
CA GLY A 46 -27.25 -22.81 6.56
C GLY A 46 -26.85 -23.46 5.23
N CYS A 47 -25.56 -23.73 5.00
CA CYS A 47 -25.14 -24.53 3.86
C CYS A 47 -25.21 -26.04 4.22
N ARG A 48 -25.44 -26.91 3.23
CA ARG A 48 -25.56 -28.37 3.44
C ARG A 48 -24.50 -29.10 2.61
N CYS A 49 -24.14 -30.30 3.05
CA CYS A 49 -23.29 -31.18 2.25
C CYS A 49 -23.94 -31.47 0.89
N GLY A 50 -23.12 -31.51 -0.16
CA GLY A 50 -23.57 -31.86 -1.49
C GLY A 50 -24.16 -33.27 -1.51
N LYS A 51 -25.30 -33.45 -2.20
CA LYS A 51 -25.94 -34.76 -2.34
C LYS A 51 -24.98 -35.75 -3.01
N THR A 52 -24.60 -36.81 -2.31
CA THR A 52 -23.97 -38.00 -2.91
C THR A 52 -25.04 -38.81 -3.62
N ARG A 53 -24.76 -39.31 -4.83
CA ARG A 53 -25.67 -40.27 -5.48
C ARG A 53 -25.71 -41.52 -4.60
N GLU A 54 -26.90 -42.00 -4.27
CA GLU A 54 -27.07 -43.32 -3.66
C GLU A 54 -26.43 -44.36 -4.58
N GLN A 55 -25.63 -45.25 -3.99
CA GLN A 55 -25.02 -46.36 -4.70
C GLN A 55 -26.17 -47.32 -5.07
N GLN A 56 -26.33 -47.65 -6.36
CA GLN A 56 -27.04 -48.89 -6.68
C GLN A 56 -26.25 -50.02 -6.00
N LYS A 57 -26.95 -50.83 -5.18
CA LYS A 57 -26.37 -51.94 -4.42
C LYS A 57 -25.57 -52.83 -5.36
N GLY A 58 -24.24 -52.72 -5.29
CA GLY A 58 -23.29 -53.52 -6.04
C GLY A 58 -22.04 -53.69 -5.21
N ASN A 59 -21.58 -54.95 -5.12
CA ASN A 59 -20.43 -55.42 -4.35
C ASN A 59 -19.17 -54.62 -4.70
N SER A 60 -18.86 -53.58 -3.93
CA SER A 60 -17.70 -52.74 -4.15
C SER A 60 -17.02 -52.46 -2.82
N ASP A 61 -15.69 -52.53 -2.79
CA ASP A 61 -14.84 -52.35 -1.58
C ASP A 61 -14.92 -50.94 -0.95
N TRP A 62 -15.90 -50.12 -1.35
CA TRP A 62 -16.06 -48.76 -0.92
C TRP A 62 -17.50 -48.29 -0.88
N GLN A 63 -17.80 -47.42 0.07
CA GLN A 63 -19.11 -46.81 0.27
C GLN A 63 -19.05 -45.29 0.15
N TRP A 64 -20.15 -44.68 -0.31
CA TRP A 64 -20.31 -43.23 -0.22
C TRP A 64 -20.53 -42.81 1.24
N GLY A 65 -19.74 -41.85 1.72
CA GLY A 65 -19.92 -41.29 3.06
C GLY A 65 -19.11 -40.02 3.27
N GLY A 66 -19.41 -39.29 4.34
CA GLY A 66 -18.82 -37.98 4.63
C GLY A 66 -19.49 -36.82 3.88
N CYS A 67 -19.02 -35.60 4.13
CA CYS A 67 -19.58 -34.38 3.55
C CYS A 67 -18.95 -34.11 2.17
N SER A 68 -19.72 -34.27 1.09
CA SER A 68 -19.26 -33.87 -0.25
C SER A 68 -19.37 -32.35 -0.46
N ASP A 69 -18.46 -31.82 -1.27
CA ASP A 69 -18.45 -30.41 -1.66
C ASP A 69 -19.73 -30.03 -2.44
N ASP A 70 -20.46 -29.01 -1.98
CA ASP A 70 -21.63 -28.45 -2.69
C ASP A 70 -21.24 -27.30 -3.62
N ILE A 71 -20.85 -27.65 -4.85
CA ILE A 71 -20.53 -26.64 -5.89
C ILE A 71 -21.73 -25.79 -6.29
N LYS A 72 -22.97 -26.28 -6.15
CA LYS A 72 -24.15 -25.46 -6.51
C LYS A 72 -24.30 -24.32 -5.52
N PHE A 73 -24.05 -24.59 -4.24
CA PHE A 73 -23.95 -23.55 -3.22
C PHE A 73 -22.84 -22.53 -3.55
N GLY A 74 -21.63 -23.01 -3.82
CA GLY A 74 -20.50 -22.14 -4.20
C GLY A 74 -20.79 -21.28 -5.43
N GLU A 75 -21.34 -21.84 -6.51
CA GLU A 75 -21.70 -21.08 -7.71
C GLU A 75 -22.80 -20.05 -7.45
N LYS A 76 -23.80 -20.39 -6.63
CA LYS A 76 -24.92 -19.51 -6.28
C LYS A 76 -24.45 -18.30 -5.49
N GLU A 77 -23.67 -18.52 -4.43
CA GLU A 77 -23.18 -17.44 -3.59
C GLU A 77 -22.15 -16.58 -4.32
N THR A 78 -21.22 -17.18 -5.09
CA THR A 78 -20.28 -16.38 -5.91
C THR A 78 -21.00 -15.48 -6.91
N LYS A 79 -22.08 -15.95 -7.56
CA LYS A 79 -22.90 -15.09 -8.44
C LYS A 79 -23.53 -13.94 -7.66
N ARG A 80 -24.04 -14.21 -6.45
CA ARG A 80 -24.63 -13.19 -5.58
C ARG A 80 -23.61 -12.12 -5.17
N PHE A 81 -22.34 -12.48 -4.99
CA PHE A 81 -21.29 -11.55 -4.59
C PHE A 81 -20.67 -10.78 -5.75
N ILE A 82 -20.26 -11.48 -6.81
CA ILE A 82 -19.48 -10.88 -7.90
C ILE A 82 -20.38 -10.36 -9.01
N ASP A 83 -21.33 -11.17 -9.48
CA ASP A 83 -22.14 -10.80 -10.65
C ASP A 83 -23.14 -9.68 -10.33
N LYS A 84 -23.58 -9.52 -9.06
CA LYS A 84 -24.44 -8.39 -8.64
C LYS A 84 -23.77 -7.01 -8.76
N LEU A 85 -22.45 -6.97 -8.85
CA LEU A 85 -21.71 -5.72 -9.05
C LEU A 85 -21.82 -5.24 -10.51
N GLU A 86 -22.15 -6.13 -11.45
CA GLU A 86 -22.29 -5.85 -12.88
C GLU A 86 -23.74 -5.44 -13.20
N LYS A 87 -24.05 -4.15 -13.05
CA LYS A 87 -25.42 -3.62 -13.20
C LYS A 87 -25.76 -3.09 -14.60
N GLY A 88 -24.80 -3.07 -15.53
CA GLY A 88 -24.96 -2.53 -16.88
C GLY A 88 -25.36 -3.59 -17.92
N ASN A 89 -26.04 -3.17 -18.99
CA ASN A 89 -26.22 -3.96 -20.22
C ASN A 89 -25.22 -3.50 -21.29
N ASP A 90 -23.97 -3.29 -20.88
CA ASP A 90 -22.89 -2.82 -21.75
C ASP A 90 -21.90 -3.95 -22.07
N ALA A 91 -21.03 -3.68 -23.04
CA ALA A 91 -20.00 -4.63 -23.47
C ALA A 91 -19.13 -5.10 -22.31
N ARG A 92 -18.86 -4.22 -21.35
CA ARG A 92 -17.97 -4.50 -20.22
C ARG A 92 -18.60 -5.46 -19.23
N SER A 93 -19.86 -5.21 -18.86
CA SER A 93 -20.65 -6.04 -17.97
C SER A 93 -20.85 -7.43 -18.58
N ALA A 94 -21.16 -7.51 -19.88
CA ALA A 94 -21.26 -8.80 -20.58
C ALA A 94 -19.93 -9.57 -20.60
N PHE A 95 -18.81 -8.90 -20.83
CA PHE A 95 -17.46 -9.46 -20.76
C PHE A 95 -17.12 -9.99 -19.35
N ASN A 96 -17.40 -9.19 -18.31
CA ASN A 96 -17.13 -9.55 -16.91
C ASN A 96 -17.95 -10.79 -16.51
N LEU A 97 -19.25 -10.77 -16.77
CA LEU A 97 -20.18 -11.87 -16.44
C LEU A 97 -19.81 -13.18 -17.16
N HIS A 98 -19.42 -13.12 -18.43
CA HIS A 98 -18.99 -14.31 -19.18
C HIS A 98 -17.73 -14.93 -18.57
N ASN A 99 -16.70 -14.13 -18.31
CA ASN A 99 -15.44 -14.64 -17.79
C ASN A 99 -15.57 -15.15 -16.34
N ASN A 100 -16.39 -14.51 -15.50
CA ASN A 100 -16.77 -15.02 -14.18
C ASN A 100 -17.44 -16.40 -14.29
N HIS A 101 -18.37 -16.57 -15.25
CA HIS A 101 -19.06 -17.83 -15.50
C HIS A 101 -18.11 -18.94 -15.97
N VAL A 102 -17.16 -18.63 -16.85
CA VAL A 102 -16.11 -19.58 -17.27
C VAL A 102 -15.28 -20.02 -16.06
N GLY A 103 -14.88 -19.09 -15.19
CA GLY A 103 -14.16 -19.39 -13.94
C GLY A 103 -14.88 -20.42 -13.07
N ARG A 104 -16.15 -20.17 -12.77
CA ARG A 104 -17.01 -21.09 -12.01
C ARG A 104 -17.15 -22.47 -12.65
N LYS A 105 -17.32 -22.50 -13.97
CA LYS A 105 -17.47 -23.73 -14.75
C LYS A 105 -16.20 -24.59 -14.71
N VAL A 106 -15.02 -23.97 -14.69
CA VAL A 106 -13.75 -24.70 -14.55
C VAL A 106 -13.68 -25.37 -13.18
N VAL A 107 -14.04 -24.68 -12.08
CA VAL A 107 -14.10 -25.28 -10.74
C VAL A 107 -15.06 -26.48 -10.73
N ARG A 108 -16.26 -26.30 -11.27
CA ARG A 108 -17.27 -27.37 -11.37
C ARG A 108 -16.81 -28.58 -12.18
N ALA A 109 -15.96 -28.37 -13.18
CA ALA A 109 -15.44 -29.48 -13.99
C ALA A 109 -14.31 -30.27 -13.29
N LYS A 110 -13.71 -29.72 -12.22
CA LYS A 110 -12.56 -30.33 -11.52
C LYS A 110 -12.97 -30.96 -10.18
N PHE A 111 -14.02 -31.78 -10.21
CA PHE A 111 -14.37 -32.65 -9.10
C PHE A 111 -13.58 -33.96 -9.14
N ARG A 112 -13.19 -34.46 -7.97
CA ARG A 112 -12.59 -35.78 -7.83
C ARG A 112 -13.27 -36.58 -6.72
N LYS A 113 -13.25 -37.90 -6.86
CA LYS A 113 -13.59 -38.84 -5.79
C LYS A 113 -12.36 -38.98 -4.89
N VAL A 114 -12.52 -38.72 -3.61
CA VAL A 114 -11.48 -38.96 -2.60
C VAL A 114 -12.02 -39.96 -1.61
N CYS A 115 -11.18 -40.91 -1.23
CA CYS A 115 -11.53 -42.01 -0.35
C CYS A 115 -10.57 -42.04 0.84
N ARG A 116 -11.10 -42.33 2.03
CA ARG A 116 -10.31 -42.68 3.21
C ARG A 116 -10.43 -44.16 3.50
N CYS A 117 -9.30 -44.79 3.73
CA CYS A 117 -9.20 -46.17 4.18
C CYS A 117 -9.53 -46.28 5.67
N HIS A 118 -10.25 -47.34 6.02
CA HIS A 118 -10.53 -47.77 7.38
C HIS A 118 -10.01 -49.19 7.56
N GLY A 119 -9.27 -49.41 8.64
CA GLY A 119 -8.72 -50.71 9.01
C GLY A 119 -7.78 -50.61 10.22
N VAL A 120 -7.60 -51.72 10.93
CA VAL A 120 -6.71 -51.79 12.09
C VAL A 120 -5.26 -51.61 11.59
N THR A 121 -4.49 -50.76 12.26
CA THR A 121 -3.05 -50.57 11.98
C THR A 121 -2.70 -50.16 10.53
N GLY A 122 -3.56 -49.38 9.87
CA GLY A 122 -3.28 -48.85 8.53
C GLY A 122 -3.67 -49.76 7.36
N SER A 123 -4.34 -50.89 7.63
CA SER A 123 -5.01 -51.68 6.60
C SER A 123 -6.16 -50.90 5.93
N CYS A 124 -6.49 -51.22 4.67
CA CYS A 124 -7.56 -50.57 3.89
C CYS A 124 -8.62 -51.58 3.44
N ASN A 125 -9.18 -52.32 4.40
CA ASN A 125 -10.18 -53.36 4.11
C ASN A 125 -11.55 -52.77 3.71
N MET A 126 -11.81 -51.51 4.09
CA MET A 126 -12.97 -50.75 3.66
C MET A 126 -12.56 -49.30 3.40
N LYS A 127 -13.10 -48.65 2.37
CA LYS A 127 -12.87 -47.21 2.14
C LYS A 127 -14.17 -46.42 2.01
N THR A 128 -14.22 -45.27 2.66
CA THR A 128 -15.34 -44.32 2.59
C THR A 128 -14.97 -43.19 1.64
N CYS A 129 -15.79 -42.91 0.63
CA CYS A 129 -15.50 -41.93 -0.41
C CYS A 129 -16.50 -40.77 -0.43
N TRP A 130 -16.02 -39.57 -0.74
CA TRP A 130 -16.82 -38.37 -1.02
C TRP A 130 -16.30 -37.65 -2.27
N LYS A 131 -17.07 -36.67 -2.74
CA LYS A 131 -16.65 -35.77 -3.82
C LYS A 131 -16.08 -34.49 -3.23
N GLU A 132 -14.89 -34.11 -3.68
CA GLU A 132 -14.27 -32.82 -3.35
C GLU A 132 -13.68 -32.15 -4.60
N LEU A 133 -13.51 -30.83 -4.52
CA LEU A 133 -12.83 -30.04 -5.52
C LEU A 133 -11.35 -30.41 -5.59
N ALA A 134 -10.78 -30.41 -6.79
CA ALA A 134 -9.34 -30.51 -6.97
C ALA A 134 -8.62 -29.35 -6.26
N PRO A 135 -7.33 -29.54 -5.90
CA PRO A 135 -6.49 -28.45 -5.43
C PRO A 135 -6.52 -27.24 -6.37
N PHE A 136 -6.57 -26.02 -5.82
CA PHE A 136 -6.82 -24.81 -6.60
C PHE A 136 -5.73 -24.53 -7.66
N ASN A 137 -4.51 -25.03 -7.49
CA ASN A 137 -3.47 -24.97 -8.52
C ASN A 137 -3.87 -25.71 -9.81
N VAL A 138 -4.64 -26.79 -9.73
CA VAL A 138 -5.17 -27.51 -10.91
C VAL A 138 -6.18 -26.65 -11.66
N VAL A 139 -7.05 -25.94 -10.93
CA VAL A 139 -7.99 -24.96 -11.48
C VAL A 139 -7.24 -23.81 -12.15
N GLY A 140 -6.21 -23.27 -11.50
CA GLY A 140 -5.37 -22.20 -12.02
C GLY A 140 -4.63 -22.58 -13.30
N GLN A 141 -4.10 -23.80 -13.38
CA GLN A 141 -3.46 -24.33 -14.60
C GLN A 141 -4.44 -24.46 -15.76
N GLU A 142 -5.65 -24.95 -15.50
CA GLU A 142 -6.72 -25.03 -16.51
C GLU A 142 -7.12 -23.64 -17.02
N LEU A 143 -7.30 -22.68 -16.12
CA LEU A 143 -7.60 -21.29 -16.50
C LEU A 143 -6.46 -20.66 -17.30
N LYS A 144 -5.19 -21.00 -17.00
CA LYS A 144 -4.04 -20.52 -17.76
C LYS A 144 -4.03 -21.07 -19.19
N ARG A 145 -4.45 -22.32 -19.41
CA ARG A 145 -4.67 -22.89 -20.76
C ARG A 145 -5.80 -22.16 -21.50
N ASN A 146 -6.90 -21.87 -20.81
CA ASN A 146 -8.00 -21.07 -21.37
C ASN A 146 -7.58 -19.63 -21.71
N TYR A 147 -6.65 -19.05 -20.94
CA TYR A 147 -6.06 -17.74 -21.25
C TYR A 147 -5.28 -17.73 -22.56
N HIS A 148 -4.46 -18.76 -22.81
CA HIS A 148 -3.69 -18.87 -24.06
C HIS A 148 -4.57 -19.06 -25.31
N SER A 149 -5.78 -19.59 -25.15
CA SER A 149 -6.75 -19.86 -26.23
C SER A 149 -7.98 -18.94 -26.18
N ALA A 150 -7.89 -17.81 -25.46
CA ALA A 150 -8.97 -16.84 -25.33
C ALA A 150 -9.36 -16.23 -26.68
N VAL A 151 -10.64 -15.88 -26.84
CA VAL A 151 -11.22 -15.46 -28.13
C VAL A 151 -11.59 -13.98 -28.11
N ARG A 152 -11.22 -13.24 -29.16
CA ARG A 152 -11.66 -11.85 -29.34
C ARG A 152 -13.13 -11.80 -29.75
N VAL A 153 -13.90 -10.93 -29.12
CA VAL A 153 -15.34 -10.78 -29.36
C VAL A 153 -15.69 -9.31 -29.63
N ALA A 154 -16.82 -9.09 -30.30
CA ALA A 154 -17.47 -7.81 -30.46
C ALA A 154 -18.77 -7.79 -29.65
N PHE A 155 -19.26 -6.59 -29.32
CA PHE A 155 -20.53 -6.41 -28.64
C PHE A 155 -21.52 -5.75 -29.59
N GLU A 156 -22.52 -6.52 -30.02
CA GLU A 156 -23.52 -6.13 -31.01
C GLU A 156 -24.88 -6.62 -30.51
N ASN A 157 -25.95 -5.83 -30.67
CA ASN A 157 -27.30 -6.18 -30.24
C ASN A 157 -27.38 -6.64 -28.76
N SER A 158 -26.65 -5.96 -27.88
CA SER A 158 -26.52 -6.30 -26.44
C SER A 158 -25.93 -7.70 -26.16
N LYS A 159 -25.23 -8.32 -27.12
CA LYS A 159 -24.67 -9.67 -27.00
C LYS A 159 -23.23 -9.72 -27.50
N LEU A 160 -22.47 -10.71 -27.01
CA LEU A 160 -21.10 -10.94 -27.44
C LEU A 160 -21.07 -11.86 -28.67
N HIS A 161 -20.40 -11.44 -29.74
CA HIS A 161 -20.21 -12.20 -30.98
C HIS A 161 -18.72 -12.49 -31.21
N LYS A 162 -18.39 -13.71 -31.62
CA LYS A 162 -17.02 -14.07 -32.01
C LYS A 162 -16.70 -13.45 -33.36
N ARG A 163 -15.51 -12.87 -33.52
CA ARG A 163 -14.97 -12.49 -34.82
C ARG A 163 -14.15 -13.65 -35.39
N HIS A 164 -14.71 -14.42 -36.31
CA HIS A 164 -13.99 -15.43 -37.08
C HIS A 164 -14.61 -15.55 -38.48
N ASN A 165 -13.82 -15.28 -39.54
CA ASN A 165 -14.22 -15.35 -40.96
C ASN A 165 -15.61 -14.77 -41.28
N ASP A 166 -15.84 -13.50 -40.92
CA ASP A 166 -17.00 -12.67 -41.32
C ASP A 166 -18.42 -13.16 -40.97
N LEU A 167 -18.60 -14.36 -40.40
CA LEU A 167 -19.86 -14.85 -39.83
C LEU A 167 -19.84 -14.73 -38.30
N GLY A 168 -20.49 -13.69 -37.78
CA GLY A 168 -20.55 -13.36 -36.35
C GLY A 168 -21.31 -14.39 -35.51
N ARG A 169 -20.64 -15.43 -35.02
CA ARG A 169 -21.24 -16.47 -34.15
C ARG A 169 -21.45 -15.95 -32.72
N LEU A 170 -22.69 -16.03 -32.22
CA LEU A 170 -23.06 -15.66 -30.85
C LEU A 170 -22.28 -16.47 -29.79
N VAL A 171 -21.76 -15.77 -28.78
CA VAL A 171 -21.15 -16.38 -27.59
C VAL A 171 -22.26 -16.85 -26.66
N THR A 172 -22.33 -18.16 -26.43
CA THR A 172 -23.35 -18.77 -25.58
C THR A 172 -22.78 -19.19 -24.22
N LYS A 173 -23.65 -19.39 -23.22
CA LYS A 173 -23.28 -19.93 -21.88
C LYS A 173 -22.63 -21.32 -21.93
N LYS A 174 -22.72 -22.03 -23.07
CA LYS A 174 -22.07 -23.33 -23.31
C LYS A 174 -20.59 -23.20 -23.62
N GLU A 175 -20.12 -22.02 -24.01
CA GLU A 175 -18.71 -21.74 -24.28
C GLU A 175 -17.83 -22.00 -23.05
N LYS A 176 -16.60 -22.46 -23.29
CA LYS A 176 -15.61 -22.77 -22.24
C LYS A 176 -14.40 -21.84 -22.31
N LYS A 177 -14.21 -21.13 -23.42
CA LYS A 177 -13.10 -20.20 -23.63
C LYS A 177 -13.37 -18.85 -22.97
N LEU A 178 -12.29 -18.24 -22.48
CA LEU A 178 -12.29 -16.84 -22.05
C LEU A 178 -12.48 -15.94 -23.28
N VAL A 179 -13.08 -14.77 -23.07
CA VAL A 179 -13.33 -13.80 -24.13
C VAL A 179 -12.77 -12.43 -23.78
N TYR A 180 -12.39 -11.64 -24.79
CA TYR A 180 -11.86 -10.29 -24.62
C TYR A 180 -12.30 -9.35 -25.74
N LEU A 181 -12.42 -8.07 -25.44
CA LEU A 181 -12.84 -7.03 -26.39
C LEU A 181 -11.60 -6.30 -26.96
N ASP A 182 -10.66 -5.96 -26.07
CA ASP A 182 -9.53 -5.09 -26.37
C ASP A 182 -8.23 -5.88 -26.58
N SER A 183 -7.40 -5.43 -27.51
CA SER A 183 -6.06 -5.98 -27.70
C SER A 183 -5.17 -5.72 -26.48
N SER A 184 -4.36 -6.70 -26.11
CA SER A 184 -3.38 -6.55 -25.03
C SER A 184 -2.36 -5.44 -25.38
N PRO A 185 -1.99 -4.56 -24.43
CA PRO A 185 -0.96 -3.56 -24.64
C PRO A 185 0.43 -4.20 -24.80
N ASN A 186 1.39 -3.42 -25.31
CA ASN A 186 2.79 -3.86 -25.32
C ASN A 186 3.37 -3.87 -23.89
N TYR A 187 3.49 -5.07 -23.31
CA TYR A 187 4.02 -5.28 -21.96
C TYR A 187 5.54 -5.14 -21.86
N CYS A 188 6.27 -5.03 -22.97
CA CYS A 188 7.70 -4.75 -22.95
C CYS A 188 7.99 -3.33 -22.47
N VAL A 189 7.12 -2.37 -22.83
CA VAL A 189 7.24 -0.96 -22.48
C VAL A 189 6.39 -0.65 -21.25
N ARG A 190 6.89 0.27 -20.42
CA ARG A 190 6.14 0.77 -19.28
C ARG A 190 4.96 1.60 -19.77
N ASN A 191 3.75 1.21 -19.39
CA ASN A 191 2.53 1.94 -19.66
C ASN A 191 1.76 2.10 -18.34
N THR A 192 1.84 3.30 -17.76
CA THR A 192 1.21 3.60 -16.46
C THR A 192 -0.32 3.62 -16.54
N THR A 193 -0.88 3.96 -17.71
CA THR A 193 -2.33 4.01 -17.92
C THR A 193 -2.94 2.61 -17.96
N ALA A 194 -2.25 1.66 -18.59
CA ALA A 194 -2.66 0.26 -18.62
C ALA A 194 -2.16 -0.57 -17.41
N GLY A 195 -1.52 0.07 -16.42
CA GLY A 195 -0.94 -0.63 -15.27
C GLY A 195 0.25 -1.53 -15.58
N SER A 196 0.87 -1.41 -16.77
CA SER A 196 2.02 -2.21 -17.19
C SER A 196 3.34 -1.59 -16.69
N PRO A 197 4.11 -2.27 -15.82
CA PRO A 197 5.40 -1.76 -15.35
C PRO A 197 6.52 -1.83 -16.42
N GLY A 198 6.31 -2.57 -17.51
CA GLY A 198 7.33 -2.88 -18.52
C GLY A 198 8.25 -4.04 -18.11
N MET A 199 9.08 -4.50 -19.05
CA MET A 199 10.00 -5.64 -18.84
C MET A 199 11.41 -5.21 -18.40
N ARG A 200 11.77 -3.94 -18.60
CA ARG A 200 13.09 -3.42 -18.22
C ARG A 200 13.28 -3.45 -16.70
N GLY A 201 14.36 -4.08 -16.25
CA GLY A 201 14.69 -4.22 -14.83
C GLY A 201 13.89 -5.31 -14.11
N ARG A 202 13.02 -6.05 -14.81
CA ARG A 202 12.31 -7.19 -14.24
C ARG A 202 13.31 -8.31 -13.92
N THR A 203 13.15 -8.93 -12.76
CA THR A 203 14.02 -10.01 -12.28
C THR A 203 13.24 -11.29 -11.99
N TRP A 204 13.82 -12.44 -12.31
CA TRP A 204 13.29 -13.77 -12.00
C TRP A 204 14.32 -14.59 -11.23
N GLU A 205 13.84 -15.50 -10.39
CA GLU A 205 14.64 -16.49 -9.68
C GLU A 205 14.42 -17.88 -10.30
N SER A 206 15.50 -18.65 -10.45
CA SER A 206 15.54 -19.90 -11.22
C SER A 206 14.72 -21.04 -10.62
N ASP A 207 14.41 -20.96 -9.33
CA ASP A 207 13.56 -21.89 -8.59
C ASP A 207 12.06 -21.69 -8.88
N ILE A 208 11.67 -20.53 -9.41
CA ILE A 208 10.29 -20.22 -9.82
C ILE A 208 10.14 -20.31 -11.33
N VAL A 209 11.08 -19.71 -12.07
CA VAL A 209 11.07 -19.66 -13.53
C VAL A 209 12.43 -20.07 -14.04
N SER A 210 12.47 -21.12 -14.85
CA SER A 210 13.72 -21.59 -15.47
C SER A 210 14.48 -20.44 -16.14
N VAL A 211 15.81 -20.47 -16.03
CA VAL A 211 16.69 -19.46 -16.62
C VAL A 211 16.38 -19.28 -18.12
N GLU A 212 16.21 -20.38 -18.86
CA GLU A 212 15.86 -20.39 -20.29
C GLU A 212 14.60 -19.55 -20.59
N LYS A 213 13.53 -19.78 -19.81
CA LYS A 213 12.28 -19.04 -19.98
C LYS A 213 12.43 -17.56 -19.66
N SER A 214 13.20 -17.21 -18.62
CA SER A 214 13.45 -15.81 -18.27
C SER A 214 14.26 -15.07 -19.36
N ARG A 215 15.25 -15.76 -19.96
CA ARG A 215 16.04 -15.24 -21.09
C ARG A 215 15.16 -15.02 -22.32
N SER A 216 14.37 -16.03 -22.69
CA SER A 216 13.39 -15.96 -23.78
C SER A 216 12.42 -14.77 -23.62
N LEU A 217 11.95 -14.50 -22.40
CA LEU A 217 11.07 -13.36 -22.11
C LEU A 217 11.76 -11.99 -22.27
N CYS A 218 13.04 -11.87 -21.90
CA CYS A 218 13.81 -10.65 -22.20
C CYS A 218 13.99 -10.48 -23.71
N ASN A 219 14.38 -11.56 -24.39
CA ASN A 219 14.65 -11.56 -25.83
C ASN A 219 13.40 -11.24 -26.65
N SER A 220 12.22 -11.72 -26.25
CA SER A 220 10.94 -11.37 -26.91
C SER A 220 10.58 -9.89 -26.85
N CYS A 221 11.25 -9.14 -25.96
CA CYS A 221 11.11 -7.70 -25.83
C CYS A 221 12.31 -6.92 -26.38
N ASN A 222 13.20 -7.58 -27.14
CA ASN A 222 14.47 -7.03 -27.62
C ASN A 222 15.35 -6.49 -26.49
N LEU A 223 15.26 -7.07 -25.29
CA LEU A 223 16.08 -6.73 -24.13
C LEU A 223 17.18 -7.77 -23.94
N ARG A 224 18.38 -7.33 -23.56
CA ARG A 224 19.44 -8.25 -23.09
C ARG A 224 19.12 -8.77 -21.71
N HIS A 225 19.70 -9.90 -21.33
CA HIS A 225 19.54 -10.49 -20.00
C HIS A 225 20.87 -10.66 -19.28
N ARG A 226 20.88 -10.43 -17.96
CA ARG A 226 22.01 -10.74 -17.08
C ARG A 226 21.57 -11.78 -16.08
N THR A 227 22.31 -12.89 -15.97
CA THR A 227 22.06 -13.94 -14.98
C THR A 227 23.19 -13.90 -13.95
N VAL A 228 22.85 -13.94 -12.66
CA VAL A 228 23.81 -13.94 -11.54
C VAL A 228 23.44 -15.09 -10.60
N GLU A 229 24.43 -15.84 -10.12
CA GLU A 229 24.21 -16.92 -9.15
C GLU A 229 24.16 -16.39 -7.72
N HIS A 230 23.25 -16.95 -6.93
CA HIS A 230 23.01 -16.62 -5.54
C HIS A 230 22.83 -17.90 -4.71
N HIS A 231 23.01 -17.75 -3.40
CA HIS A 231 22.81 -18.82 -2.42
C HIS A 231 21.77 -18.38 -1.41
N LYS A 232 20.86 -19.28 -1.01
CA LYS A 232 19.92 -19.04 0.08
C LYS A 232 19.87 -20.20 1.04
N GLN A 233 19.66 -19.90 2.32
CA GLN A 233 19.40 -20.93 3.33
C GLN A 233 17.93 -21.32 3.32
N VAL A 234 17.65 -22.62 3.20
CA VAL A 234 16.31 -23.19 3.25
C VAL A 234 16.26 -24.31 4.28
N LYS A 235 15.09 -24.50 4.87
CA LYS A 235 14.85 -25.66 5.74
C LYS A 235 14.88 -26.93 4.90
N CYS A 236 15.69 -27.90 5.30
CA CYS A 236 15.86 -29.18 4.64
C CYS A 236 15.92 -30.31 5.68
N LYS A 237 15.88 -31.56 5.22
CA LYS A 237 16.03 -32.75 6.07
C LYS A 237 15.12 -32.72 7.31
N CYS A 238 13.91 -32.19 7.16
CA CYS A 238 12.97 -32.03 8.26
C CYS A 238 12.54 -33.39 8.82
N LYS A 239 12.66 -33.57 10.13
CA LYS A 239 12.19 -34.73 10.88
C LYS A 239 11.08 -34.31 11.84
N PHE A 240 10.01 -35.10 11.88
CA PHE A 240 8.95 -34.94 12.87
C PHE A 240 9.43 -35.55 14.19
N VAL A 241 9.57 -34.72 15.22
CA VAL A 241 9.89 -35.17 16.58
C VAL A 241 8.58 -35.43 17.31
N TRP A 242 8.48 -36.59 17.95
CA TRP A 242 7.30 -37.04 18.68
C TRP A 242 7.05 -36.15 19.91
N CYS A 243 6.36 -35.04 19.67
CA CYS A 243 5.69 -34.08 20.57
C CYS A 243 5.16 -32.88 19.73
N CYS A 244 4.72 -33.15 18.49
CA CYS A 244 4.21 -32.16 17.53
C CYS A 244 5.21 -31.09 17.05
N THR A 245 6.52 -31.38 17.00
CA THR A 245 7.52 -30.41 16.51
C THR A 245 8.27 -30.92 15.28
N VAL A 246 8.26 -30.16 14.19
CA VAL A 246 9.11 -30.44 13.02
C VAL A 246 10.45 -29.74 13.20
N LYS A 247 11.52 -30.51 13.36
CA LYS A 247 12.90 -29.99 13.37
C LYS A 247 13.49 -30.14 11.97
N CYS A 248 14.09 -29.07 11.44
CA CYS A 248 14.73 -29.06 10.13
C CYS A 248 16.15 -28.53 10.24
N ASP A 249 17.04 -29.05 9.41
CA ASP A 249 18.36 -28.48 9.20
C ASP A 249 18.25 -27.26 8.27
N LEU A 250 19.27 -26.40 8.28
CA LEU A 250 19.40 -25.31 7.30
C LEU A 250 20.38 -25.75 6.20
N CYS A 251 19.88 -25.93 4.98
CA CYS A 251 20.69 -26.23 3.80
C CYS A 251 20.90 -24.98 2.95
N THR A 252 22.09 -24.83 2.40
CA THR A 252 22.37 -23.81 1.38
C THR A 252 21.98 -24.34 0.00
N VAL A 253 21.06 -23.65 -0.68
CA VAL A 253 20.63 -23.97 -2.05
C VAL A 253 21.10 -22.88 -3.01
N LYS A 254 21.67 -23.31 -4.14
CA LYS A 254 22.06 -22.45 -5.26
C LYS A 254 20.85 -22.11 -6.13
N TYR A 255 20.74 -20.85 -6.52
CA TYR A 255 19.74 -20.40 -7.49
C TYR A 255 20.29 -19.24 -8.33
N SER A 256 19.80 -19.08 -9.55
CA SER A 256 20.21 -18.01 -10.44
C SER A 256 19.13 -16.92 -10.52
N ARG A 257 19.55 -15.66 -10.54
CA ARG A 257 18.69 -14.50 -10.75
C ARG A 257 18.94 -13.89 -12.11
N THR A 258 17.92 -13.85 -12.96
CA THR A 258 18.01 -13.26 -14.31
C THR A 258 17.26 -11.93 -14.38
N ALA A 259 17.87 -10.91 -14.98
CA ALA A 259 17.34 -9.55 -15.10
C ALA A 259 17.38 -9.03 -16.55
N CYS A 260 16.31 -8.35 -17.02
CA CYS A 260 16.31 -7.73 -18.35
C CYS A 260 16.88 -6.30 -18.36
N HIS A 261 17.69 -5.95 -19.37
CA HIS A 261 18.37 -4.65 -19.53
C HIS A 261 18.39 -4.18 -21.00
N ILE A 262 18.56 -2.87 -21.23
CA ILE A 262 18.74 -2.27 -22.57
C ILE A 262 20.21 -2.39 -23.01
N THR A 263 20.48 -2.43 -24.32
CA THR A 263 21.85 -2.42 -24.86
C THR A 263 22.56 -1.08 -24.60
N LYS A 264 23.89 -1.13 -24.41
CA LYS A 264 24.73 0.06 -24.16
C LYS A 264 24.79 1.01 -25.38
N ARG A 265 24.60 0.48 -26.60
CA ARG A 265 24.63 1.22 -27.88
C ARG A 265 23.47 2.22 -28.07
N GLU A 266 22.27 1.93 -27.56
CA GLU A 266 21.13 2.87 -27.69
C GLU A 266 21.25 4.10 -26.79
N LEU A 267 22.01 4.00 -25.68
CA LEU A 267 22.35 5.13 -24.81
C LEU A 267 23.29 6.12 -25.49
N GLU A 268 24.21 5.64 -26.32
CA GLU A 268 25.17 6.46 -27.07
C GLU A 268 24.48 7.19 -28.23
N VAL A 269 23.56 6.54 -28.95
CA VAL A 269 22.75 7.20 -30.00
C VAL A 269 21.82 8.26 -29.42
N PHE A 270 21.20 8.01 -28.26
CA PHE A 270 20.42 9.03 -27.55
C PHE A 270 21.29 10.21 -27.12
N PHE A 271 22.51 9.95 -26.65
CA PHE A 271 23.49 10.99 -26.29
C PHE A 271 23.91 11.81 -27.50
N LEU A 272 24.21 11.17 -28.64
CA LEU A 272 24.58 11.83 -29.89
C LEU A 272 23.45 12.68 -30.48
N VAL A 273 22.21 12.19 -30.47
CA VAL A 273 21.02 12.95 -30.91
C VAL A 273 20.72 14.12 -29.98
N PHE A 274 20.93 13.95 -28.67
CA PHE A 274 20.77 15.02 -27.69
C PHE A 274 21.86 16.09 -27.83
N ILE A 275 23.12 15.69 -28.05
CA ILE A 275 24.24 16.59 -28.31
C ILE A 275 24.01 17.38 -29.61
N THR A 276 23.61 16.72 -30.71
CA THR A 276 23.31 17.41 -31.99
C THR A 276 22.11 18.36 -31.89
N ARG A 277 21.08 18.02 -31.09
CA ARG A 277 19.96 18.94 -30.80
C ARG A 277 20.35 20.12 -29.91
N CYS A 278 21.27 19.93 -28.96
CA CYS A 278 21.81 20.99 -28.11
C CYS A 278 22.71 21.94 -28.91
N LEU A 279 23.54 21.41 -29.81
CA LEU A 279 24.38 22.18 -30.72
C LEU A 279 23.53 22.99 -31.73
N ARG A 280 22.48 22.39 -32.31
CA ARG A 280 21.51 23.11 -33.18
C ARG A 280 20.69 24.19 -32.46
N ARG A 281 20.65 24.21 -31.13
CA ARG A 281 19.91 25.19 -30.32
C ARG A 281 20.82 26.23 -29.65
N GLY A 282 22.10 26.30 -30.03
CA GLY A 282 23.02 27.34 -29.54
C GLY A 282 23.32 27.26 -28.04
N ILE A 283 23.14 26.09 -27.42
CA ILE A 283 23.51 25.90 -26.01
C ILE A 283 25.01 25.59 -25.98
N ALA A 284 25.82 26.63 -25.74
CA ALA A 284 27.28 26.52 -25.69
C ALA A 284 27.75 25.50 -24.63
N PRO A 285 28.70 24.60 -24.96
CA PRO A 285 29.24 23.62 -24.03
C PRO A 285 30.34 24.26 -23.18
N LEU A 286 29.98 25.12 -22.23
CA LEU A 286 30.91 25.54 -21.17
C LEU A 286 30.55 24.81 -19.87
N MET A 287 31.19 23.66 -19.67
CA MET A 287 31.68 23.09 -18.40
C MET A 287 31.88 21.57 -18.56
N ILE A 288 32.90 21.21 -19.34
CA ILE A 288 33.56 19.90 -19.23
C ILE A 288 34.96 20.19 -18.72
N GLN A 289 35.09 20.47 -17.42
CA GLN A 289 36.36 20.35 -16.74
C GLN A 289 36.11 20.15 -15.25
N THR A 290 36.86 19.18 -14.71
CA THR A 290 36.97 18.77 -13.31
C THR A 290 35.98 17.71 -12.79
N LYS A 291 36.45 16.46 -12.91
CA LYS A 291 36.41 15.36 -11.93
C LYS A 291 35.02 14.96 -11.38
N GLY A 292 34.47 13.85 -11.90
CA GLY A 292 33.45 13.09 -11.15
C GLY A 292 32.36 12.33 -11.92
N LEU A 293 32.39 12.26 -13.25
CA LEU A 293 31.52 11.35 -14.02
C LEU A 293 32.35 10.13 -14.40
N THR A 294 32.20 8.94 -13.80
CA THR A 294 31.32 7.91 -14.37
C THR A 294 31.12 6.67 -13.46
N ALA A 295 31.81 6.52 -12.32
CA ALA A 295 31.79 5.27 -11.53
C ALA A 295 30.72 5.20 -10.42
N VAL A 296 30.27 6.34 -9.87
CA VAL A 296 29.39 6.38 -8.68
C VAL A 296 27.89 6.45 -9.05
N LEU A 297 27.53 7.00 -10.21
CA LEU A 297 26.13 7.34 -10.54
C LEU A 297 25.22 6.16 -10.96
N VAL A 298 25.80 5.00 -11.30
CA VAL A 298 25.01 3.79 -11.65
C VAL A 298 24.83 2.86 -10.44
N LEU A 299 25.76 2.87 -9.47
CA LEU A 299 25.63 2.14 -8.19
C LEU A 299 24.79 2.90 -7.15
N TYR A 300 24.73 4.23 -7.22
CA TYR A 300 23.93 5.06 -6.29
C TYR A 300 22.42 5.15 -6.62
N ARG A 301 21.99 4.92 -7.87
CA ARG A 301 20.62 5.28 -8.29
C ARG A 301 19.52 4.27 -7.89
N SER A 302 19.86 3.05 -7.48
CA SER A 302 18.88 2.06 -6.97
C SER A 302 18.89 1.98 -5.43
N GLY A 303 20.06 1.95 -4.78
CA GLY A 303 20.17 1.80 -3.32
C GLY A 303 19.76 3.05 -2.53
N ILE A 304 20.26 4.22 -2.92
CA ILE A 304 20.01 5.49 -2.19
C ILE A 304 18.57 5.93 -2.37
N TYR A 305 18.01 5.74 -3.56
CA TYR A 305 16.60 6.06 -3.81
C TYR A 305 15.68 5.17 -2.97
N ASN A 306 15.96 3.86 -2.88
CA ASN A 306 15.20 2.95 -2.02
C ASN A 306 15.33 3.31 -0.54
N LEU A 307 16.53 3.65 -0.08
CA LEU A 307 16.77 4.14 1.29
C LEU A 307 15.98 5.42 1.59
N LEU A 308 16.11 6.44 0.74
CA LEU A 308 15.38 7.70 0.90
C LEU A 308 13.86 7.48 0.85
N TRP A 309 13.39 6.57 0.00
CA TRP A 309 11.98 6.20 -0.07
C TRP A 309 11.46 5.53 1.20
N ASN A 310 12.26 4.64 1.82
CA ASN A 310 11.91 4.04 3.10
C ASN A 310 11.85 5.10 4.21
N ILE A 311 12.80 6.04 4.24
CA ILE A 311 12.79 7.16 5.20
C ILE A 311 11.57 8.06 4.98
N VAL A 312 11.22 8.34 3.72
CA VAL A 312 10.01 9.08 3.36
C VAL A 312 8.74 8.32 3.81
N LYS A 313 8.74 6.99 3.72
CA LYS A 313 7.64 6.14 4.21
C LYS A 313 7.48 6.24 5.72
N GLU A 314 8.58 6.08 6.46
CA GLU A 314 8.62 6.20 7.92
C GLU A 314 8.17 7.60 8.36
N GLY A 315 8.67 8.65 7.71
CA GLY A 315 8.25 10.03 7.94
C GLY A 315 6.74 10.21 7.71
N GLY A 316 6.20 9.68 6.61
CA GLY A 316 4.76 9.70 6.35
C GLY A 316 3.94 9.03 7.45
N HIS A 317 4.34 7.83 7.89
CA HIS A 317 3.67 7.12 8.99
C HIS A 317 3.77 7.88 10.31
N ARG A 318 4.93 8.48 10.62
CA ARG A 318 5.12 9.34 11.80
C ARG A 318 4.17 10.54 11.77
N GLY A 319 4.01 11.19 10.61
CA GLY A 319 3.07 12.29 10.43
C GLY A 319 1.61 11.90 10.66
N LEU A 320 1.21 10.73 10.16
CA LEU A 320 -0.14 10.21 10.38
C LEU A 320 -0.40 9.81 11.84
N ALA A 321 0.57 9.17 12.49
CA ALA A 321 0.48 8.82 13.91
C ALA A 321 0.33 10.07 14.79
N GLU A 322 1.12 11.11 14.52
CA GLU A 322 1.01 12.40 15.22
C GLU A 322 -0.36 13.06 14.96
N CYS A 323 -0.87 13.00 13.72
CA CYS A 323 -2.20 13.51 13.39
C CYS A 323 -3.31 12.79 14.17
N GLN A 324 -3.27 11.47 14.23
CA GLN A 324 -4.22 10.66 15.02
C GLN A 324 -4.15 10.98 16.50
N GLN A 325 -2.95 11.23 17.03
CA GLN A 325 -2.77 11.65 18.41
C GLN A 325 -3.37 13.04 18.67
N LEU A 326 -3.08 14.03 17.82
CA LEU A 326 -3.57 15.42 17.95
C LEU A 326 -5.09 15.55 17.76
N PHE A 327 -5.71 14.65 17.01
CA PHE A 327 -7.14 14.68 16.72
C PHE A 327 -7.94 13.56 17.45
N LYS A 328 -7.29 12.83 18.37
CA LYS A 328 -7.91 11.70 19.10
C LYS A 328 -9.22 12.08 19.82
N ALA A 329 -9.31 13.30 20.33
CA ALA A 329 -10.45 13.84 21.08
C ALA A 329 -11.30 14.85 20.28
N GLU A 330 -11.35 14.71 18.95
CA GLU A 330 -12.13 15.55 18.03
C GLU A 330 -13.13 14.69 17.24
N ILE A 331 -14.16 15.30 16.63
CA ILE A 331 -15.14 14.58 15.78
C ILE A 331 -14.41 13.90 14.61
N TRP A 332 -13.59 14.64 13.87
CA TRP A 332 -12.65 14.05 12.91
C TRP A 332 -11.36 13.67 13.63
N ASN A 333 -11.02 12.38 13.63
CA ASN A 333 -9.90 11.83 14.42
C ASN A 333 -8.67 11.44 13.60
N CYS A 334 -8.53 12.02 12.41
CA CYS A 334 -7.48 11.64 11.48
C CYS A 334 -7.49 10.15 11.08
N SER A 335 -8.66 9.50 11.14
CA SER A 335 -8.86 8.18 10.55
C SER A 335 -9.18 8.32 9.07
N LEU A 336 -8.57 7.46 8.26
CA LEU A 336 -8.89 7.29 6.86
C LEU A 336 -9.71 6.01 6.72
N HIS A 337 -10.75 6.02 5.89
CA HIS A 337 -11.75 4.96 5.83
C HIS A 337 -11.23 3.58 5.37
N ASP A 338 -9.98 3.48 4.92
CA ASP A 338 -9.45 2.27 4.30
C ASP A 338 -8.08 1.87 4.88
N GLN A 339 -8.03 0.68 5.50
CA GLN A 339 -6.80 0.08 6.05
C GLN A 339 -5.78 -0.30 4.95
N HIS A 340 -6.21 -0.51 3.70
CA HIS A 340 -5.32 -0.80 2.58
C HIS A 340 -4.58 0.44 2.06
N VAL A 341 -5.06 1.64 2.37
CA VAL A 341 -4.38 2.92 2.08
C VAL A 341 -3.09 3.07 2.91
N PHE A 342 -3.03 2.48 4.10
CA PHE A 342 -1.81 2.47 4.91
C PHE A 342 -0.66 1.67 4.26
N GLN A 343 -0.97 0.69 3.40
CA GLN A 343 0.04 -0.08 2.66
C GLN A 343 0.63 0.72 1.49
N LYS A 344 -0.15 1.64 0.90
CA LYS A 344 0.27 2.56 -0.16
C LYS A 344 0.44 3.98 0.39
N LEU A 345 1.39 4.21 1.29
CA LEU A 345 1.91 5.52 1.74
C LEU A 345 0.89 6.67 1.98
N PRO A 346 0.95 7.39 3.11
CA PRO A 346 0.16 8.61 3.34
C PRO A 346 0.54 9.81 2.44
N ILE A 347 1.15 9.60 1.28
CA ILE A 347 1.51 10.60 0.28
C ILE A 347 0.39 10.74 -0.77
N PHE A 348 -0.50 9.74 -0.91
CA PHE A 348 -1.50 9.69 -1.98
C PHE A 348 -2.89 10.18 -1.57
N PHE A 349 -2.97 11.24 -0.74
CA PHE A 349 -4.24 11.85 -0.32
C PHE A 349 -5.10 12.37 -1.49
N LYS A 350 -4.52 12.60 -2.68
CA LYS A 350 -5.28 13.05 -3.85
C LYS A 350 -6.34 12.03 -4.31
N ILE A 351 -6.10 10.74 -4.06
CA ILE A 351 -7.01 9.64 -4.45
C ILE A 351 -8.00 9.35 -3.31
N SER A 352 -7.56 9.41 -2.06
CA SER A 352 -8.38 9.02 -0.89
C SER A 352 -9.19 10.16 -0.26
N LEU A 353 -8.80 11.41 -0.47
CA LEU A 353 -9.47 12.61 0.04
C LEU A 353 -9.67 13.59 -1.13
N PRO A 354 -10.77 13.45 -1.90
CA PRO A 354 -11.00 14.28 -3.08
C PRO A 354 -11.21 15.75 -2.71
N HIS A 355 -11.76 16.02 -1.52
CA HIS A 355 -12.05 17.36 -1.05
C HIS A 355 -10.83 18.03 -0.40
N ALA A 356 -10.58 19.27 -0.81
CA ALA A 356 -9.55 20.16 -0.28
C ALA A 356 -10.06 20.92 0.95
N THR A 357 -10.44 20.16 1.99
CA THR A 357 -10.91 20.68 3.28
C THR A 357 -9.75 21.11 4.19
N ARG A 358 -10.10 21.68 5.34
CA ARG A 358 -9.14 22.08 6.38
C ARG A 358 -8.35 20.89 6.94
N GLU A 359 -9.00 19.74 7.10
CA GLU A 359 -8.41 18.49 7.59
C GLU A 359 -7.41 17.94 6.59
N THR A 360 -7.77 17.96 5.30
CA THR A 360 -6.88 17.60 4.21
C THR A 360 -5.67 18.54 4.14
N ALA A 361 -5.85 19.83 4.40
CA ALA A 361 -4.75 20.80 4.43
C ALA A 361 -3.75 20.47 5.54
N PHE A 362 -4.26 20.12 6.72
CA PHE A 362 -3.43 19.68 7.84
C PHE A 362 -2.68 18.39 7.53
N LEU A 363 -3.34 17.39 6.93
CA LEU A 363 -2.73 16.13 6.53
C LEU A 363 -1.52 16.30 5.60
N HIS A 364 -1.66 17.15 4.56
CA HIS A 364 -0.53 17.48 3.68
C HIS A 364 0.60 18.17 4.44
N ALA A 365 0.28 19.15 5.29
CA ALA A 365 1.27 19.88 6.05
C ALA A 365 2.03 19.00 7.07
N ILE A 366 1.33 18.20 7.87
CA ILE A 366 1.97 17.33 8.88
C ILE A 366 2.78 16.22 8.21
N SER A 367 2.34 15.70 7.07
CA SER A 367 3.09 14.68 6.31
C SER A 367 4.37 15.26 5.71
N ALA A 368 4.30 16.43 5.06
CA ALA A 368 5.48 17.11 4.52
C ALA A 368 6.46 17.51 5.64
N ALA A 369 5.94 17.93 6.80
CA ALA A 369 6.73 18.24 7.99
C ALA A 369 7.44 16.99 8.52
N ALA A 370 6.72 15.88 8.68
CA ALA A 370 7.28 14.63 9.21
C ALA A 370 8.38 14.04 8.31
N ILE A 371 8.17 14.07 6.99
CA ILE A 371 9.17 13.60 6.02
C ILE A 371 10.42 14.49 6.05
N THR A 372 10.23 15.81 6.14
CA THR A 372 11.36 16.75 6.27
C THR A 372 12.13 16.53 7.57
N HIS A 373 11.42 16.31 8.67
CA HIS A 373 11.99 16.02 9.99
C HIS A 373 12.81 14.74 9.95
N GLU A 374 12.24 13.64 9.44
CA GLU A 374 12.90 12.33 9.37
C GLU A 374 14.15 12.36 8.47
N LEU A 375 14.05 12.92 7.25
CA LEU A 375 15.20 13.03 6.33
C LEU A 375 16.35 13.85 6.93
N THR A 376 16.02 14.92 7.66
CA THR A 376 17.03 15.77 8.30
C THR A 376 17.69 15.04 9.48
N MET A 377 16.90 14.40 10.34
CA MET A 377 17.39 13.66 11.50
C MET A 377 18.27 12.47 11.09
N GLN A 378 17.82 11.67 10.11
CA GLN A 378 18.58 10.52 9.59
C GLN A 378 19.89 10.96 8.92
N CYS A 379 19.90 12.16 8.31
CA CYS A 379 21.12 12.73 7.78
C CYS A 379 22.14 13.07 8.88
N ARG A 380 21.72 13.74 9.97
CA ARG A 380 22.62 14.02 11.12
C ARG A 380 23.19 12.75 11.74
N GLN A 381 22.42 11.67 11.73
CA GLN A 381 22.85 10.34 12.23
C GLN A 381 23.77 9.59 11.25
N ASN A 382 24.21 10.22 10.16
CA ASN A 382 25.02 9.60 9.10
C ASN A 382 24.37 8.35 8.48
N ARG A 383 23.03 8.22 8.55
CA ARG A 383 22.31 7.08 7.95
C ARG A 383 22.04 7.27 6.45
N ILE A 384 22.19 8.49 5.93
CA ILE A 384 22.00 8.81 4.52
C ILE A 384 23.36 9.10 3.88
N PRO A 385 23.86 8.22 2.99
CA PRO A 385 25.15 8.44 2.33
C PRO A 385 25.16 9.72 1.48
N GLY A 386 26.23 10.51 1.62
CA GLY A 386 26.46 11.72 0.82
C GLY A 386 25.72 12.97 1.31
N CYS A 387 24.92 12.90 2.37
CA CYS A 387 24.42 14.08 3.06
C CYS A 387 25.49 14.61 4.04
N ARG A 388 25.43 15.90 4.42
CA ARG A 388 26.43 16.54 5.30
C ARG A 388 25.73 17.24 6.46
N CYS A 389 26.45 17.46 7.55
CA CYS A 389 25.97 18.31 8.65
C CYS A 389 25.66 19.72 8.14
N GLY A 390 24.63 20.34 8.71
CA GLY A 390 24.23 21.71 8.40
C GLY A 390 25.35 22.69 8.75
N LYS A 391 25.60 23.65 7.85
CA LYS A 391 26.58 24.72 8.10
C LYS A 391 26.10 25.63 9.23
N THR A 392 26.89 25.75 10.29
CA THR A 392 26.75 26.80 11.31
C THR A 392 27.49 28.05 10.85
N ARG A 393 26.94 29.24 11.14
CA ARG A 393 27.67 30.49 10.91
C ARG A 393 28.85 30.53 11.89
N GLU A 394 30.02 30.92 11.41
CA GLU A 394 31.15 31.22 12.29
C GLU A 394 30.75 32.34 13.26
N GLN A 395 31.01 32.13 14.55
CA GLN A 395 30.90 33.17 15.55
C GLN A 395 32.00 34.21 15.28
N GLN A 396 31.68 35.50 15.42
CA GLN A 396 32.74 36.47 15.66
C GLN A 396 33.43 36.07 16.98
N LYS A 397 34.74 35.86 16.93
CA LYS A 397 35.56 35.49 18.10
C LYS A 397 35.39 36.57 19.19
N GLY A 398 35.06 36.15 20.42
CA GLY A 398 35.30 36.95 21.63
C GLY A 398 34.12 37.37 22.51
N LYS A 399 32.89 36.85 22.39
CA LYS A 399 31.75 37.33 23.21
C LYS A 399 30.82 36.31 23.86
N SER A 400 31.17 35.03 23.96
CA SER A 400 30.27 34.07 24.63
C SER A 400 30.94 32.81 25.19
N ASP A 401 30.47 32.35 26.36
CA ASP A 401 30.86 31.12 27.09
C ASP A 401 30.53 29.80 26.35
N TRP A 402 30.27 29.87 25.05
CA TRP A 402 29.91 28.73 24.22
C TRP A 402 30.41 28.88 22.80
N GLN A 403 30.79 27.75 22.20
CA GLN A 403 31.28 27.65 20.83
C GLN A 403 30.35 26.79 19.96
N TRP A 404 30.28 27.09 18.67
CA TRP A 404 29.65 26.20 17.69
C TRP A 404 30.51 24.95 17.48
N GLY A 405 29.88 23.78 17.53
CA GLY A 405 30.55 22.51 17.23
C GLY A 405 29.55 21.36 17.08
N GLY A 406 30.04 20.15 16.83
CA GLY A 406 29.19 18.99 16.57
C GLY A 406 28.51 19.00 15.19
N CYS A 407 27.53 18.10 14.98
CA CYS A 407 26.80 17.97 13.72
C CYS A 407 25.43 18.64 13.84
N SER A 408 25.28 19.82 13.24
CA SER A 408 23.97 20.48 13.14
C SER A 408 23.08 19.80 12.10
N ASP A 409 21.77 19.80 12.33
CA ASP A 409 20.77 19.28 11.40
C ASP A 409 20.72 20.11 10.08
N ASP A 410 20.83 19.45 8.93
CA ASP A 410 20.69 20.11 7.61
C ASP A 410 19.24 20.12 7.11
N ILE A 411 18.48 21.12 7.56
CA ILE A 411 17.08 21.31 7.11
C ILE A 411 16.95 21.57 5.62
N LYS A 412 17.96 22.17 4.98
CA LYS A 412 17.88 22.47 3.54
C LYS A 412 17.90 21.18 2.75
N PHE A 413 18.71 20.21 3.18
CA PHE A 413 18.69 18.85 2.65
C PHE A 413 17.31 18.20 2.80
N GLY A 414 16.74 18.18 4.02
CA GLY A 414 15.42 17.61 4.28
C GLY A 414 14.30 18.25 3.45
N GLU A 415 14.27 19.58 3.37
CA GLU A 415 13.28 20.31 2.55
C GLU A 415 13.43 19.99 1.06
N LYS A 416 14.67 19.91 0.55
CA LYS A 416 14.97 19.63 -0.85
C LYS A 416 14.51 18.23 -1.25
N GLU A 417 14.85 17.23 -0.44
CA GLU A 417 14.48 15.85 -0.72
C GLU A 417 12.96 15.63 -0.53
N THR A 418 12.34 16.23 0.48
CA THR A 418 10.87 16.19 0.63
C THR A 418 10.16 16.77 -0.60
N LYS A 419 10.60 17.91 -1.13
CA LYS A 419 10.06 18.47 -2.39
C LYS A 419 10.24 17.51 -3.57
N ARG A 420 11.38 16.80 -3.63
CA ARG A 420 11.66 15.83 -4.70
C ARG A 420 10.68 14.67 -4.69
N PHE A 421 10.24 14.22 -3.52
CA PHE A 421 9.33 13.08 -3.38
C PHE A 421 7.85 13.46 -3.37
N ILE A 422 7.49 14.59 -2.76
CA ILE A 422 6.09 14.99 -2.56
C ILE A 422 5.63 15.96 -3.63
N ASP A 423 6.29 17.12 -3.74
CA ASP A 423 5.85 18.18 -4.65
C ASP A 423 5.93 17.76 -6.12
N LYS A 424 6.89 16.90 -6.52
CA LYS A 424 7.00 16.38 -7.90
C LYS A 424 5.83 15.49 -8.34
N LEU A 425 5.02 15.00 -7.41
CA LEU A 425 3.81 14.22 -7.72
C LEU A 425 2.66 15.13 -8.16
N GLU A 426 2.69 16.40 -7.78
CA GLU A 426 1.70 17.42 -8.16
C GLU A 426 2.03 17.98 -9.55
N LYS A 427 1.59 17.28 -10.61
CA LYS A 427 1.89 17.61 -12.01
C LYS A 427 0.90 18.58 -12.67
N GLY A 428 -0.17 18.99 -11.97
CA GLY A 428 -1.21 19.85 -12.49
C GLY A 428 -1.02 21.33 -12.12
N ASN A 429 -1.59 22.22 -12.94
CA ASN A 429 -1.75 23.63 -12.62
C ASN A 429 -3.20 23.95 -12.20
N ASP A 430 -3.83 22.99 -11.51
CA ASP A 430 -5.19 23.04 -11.00
C ASP A 430 -5.24 23.53 -9.54
N ALA A 431 -6.41 23.99 -9.11
CA ALA A 431 -6.67 24.47 -7.75
C ALA A 431 -6.19 23.49 -6.69
N ARG A 432 -6.41 22.18 -6.93
CA ARG A 432 -6.01 21.11 -6.03
C ARG A 432 -4.49 21.00 -5.89
N SER A 433 -3.74 21.02 -6.98
CA SER A 433 -2.27 20.96 -6.94
C SER A 433 -1.69 22.20 -6.26
N ALA A 434 -2.24 23.39 -6.53
CA ALA A 434 -1.82 24.63 -5.86
C ALA A 434 -2.07 24.57 -4.34
N PHE A 435 -3.24 24.07 -3.92
CA PHE A 435 -3.58 23.82 -2.51
C PHE A 435 -2.59 22.84 -1.86
N ASN A 436 -2.29 21.71 -2.51
CA ASN A 436 -1.39 20.68 -1.97
C ASN A 436 0.01 21.26 -1.77
N LEU A 437 0.56 21.90 -2.81
CA LEU A 437 1.89 22.51 -2.80
C LEU A 437 2.05 23.58 -1.72
N HIS A 438 1.04 24.44 -1.53
CA HIS A 438 1.04 25.47 -0.50
C HIS A 438 1.08 24.86 0.91
N ASN A 439 0.18 23.92 1.20
CA ASN A 439 0.10 23.30 2.52
C ASN A 439 1.34 22.44 2.84
N ASN A 440 1.90 21.74 1.84
CA ASN A 440 3.19 21.07 1.96
C ASN A 440 4.32 22.05 2.28
N HIS A 441 4.32 23.23 1.67
CA HIS A 441 5.30 24.28 1.96
C HIS A 441 5.17 24.82 3.38
N VAL A 442 3.96 25.04 3.87
CA VAL A 442 3.69 25.47 5.26
C VAL A 442 4.24 24.45 6.25
N GLY A 443 3.98 23.16 6.05
CA GLY A 443 4.51 22.07 6.87
C GLY A 443 6.04 22.11 7.02
N ARG A 444 6.75 22.13 5.88
CA ARG A 444 8.22 22.23 5.86
C ARG A 444 8.75 23.48 6.56
N LYS A 445 8.07 24.61 6.36
CA LYS A 445 8.44 25.89 6.97
C LYS A 445 8.30 25.88 8.49
N VAL A 446 7.31 25.19 9.04
CA VAL A 446 7.16 25.02 10.49
C VAL A 446 8.34 24.25 11.08
N VAL A 447 8.74 23.14 10.44
CA VAL A 447 9.93 22.37 10.86
C VAL A 447 11.16 23.26 10.90
N ARG A 448 11.39 24.05 9.85
CA ARG A 448 12.51 25.00 9.78
C ARG A 448 12.45 26.08 10.86
N ALA A 449 11.25 26.55 11.21
CA ALA A 449 11.06 27.58 12.23
C ALA A 449 11.29 27.05 13.66
N LYS A 450 11.10 25.74 13.90
CA LYS A 450 11.26 25.09 15.21
C LYS A 450 12.67 24.50 15.42
N PHE A 451 13.68 25.07 14.79
CA PHE A 451 15.09 24.77 15.09
C PHE A 451 15.48 25.35 16.45
N ARG A 452 16.15 24.56 17.28
CA ARG A 452 16.68 25.01 18.57
C ARG A 452 18.19 24.86 18.64
N LYS A 453 18.84 25.73 19.43
CA LYS A 453 20.23 25.56 19.82
C LYS A 453 20.26 24.59 21.01
N VAL A 454 20.95 23.47 20.84
CA VAL A 454 21.21 22.50 21.91
C VAL A 454 22.69 22.57 22.25
N CYS A 455 23.02 22.52 23.53
CA CYS A 455 24.39 22.65 24.02
C CYS A 455 24.74 21.48 24.93
N ARG A 456 25.99 21.01 24.85
CA ARG A 456 26.57 20.05 25.77
C ARG A 456 27.70 20.70 26.56
N CYS A 457 27.68 20.51 27.87
CA CYS A 457 28.70 21.01 28.77
C CYS A 457 29.88 20.03 28.84
N HIS A 458 31.09 20.58 28.90
CA HIS A 458 32.34 19.84 28.87
C HIS A 458 33.30 20.24 30.01
N GLY A 459 32.84 20.98 31.02
CA GLY A 459 33.69 21.37 32.14
C GLY A 459 34.04 20.20 33.05
N VAL A 460 35.14 20.34 33.80
CA VAL A 460 35.62 19.36 34.79
C VAL A 460 34.46 19.01 35.73
N THR A 461 34.27 17.71 36.00
CA THR A 461 33.19 17.18 36.86
C THR A 461 31.76 17.54 36.45
N GLY A 462 31.51 17.89 35.18
CA GLY A 462 30.17 18.20 34.67
C GLY A 462 29.79 19.68 34.77
N SER A 463 30.73 20.56 35.12
CA SER A 463 30.52 22.01 35.08
C SER A 463 30.22 22.52 33.65
N CYS A 464 29.44 23.60 33.54
CA CYS A 464 29.01 24.18 32.26
C CYS A 464 29.80 25.42 31.82
N ASN A 465 30.99 25.65 32.41
CA ASN A 465 31.86 26.81 32.13
C ASN A 465 32.34 26.84 30.67
N MET A 466 32.43 25.66 30.04
CA MET A 466 32.62 25.53 28.60
C MET A 466 31.53 24.61 28.04
N LYS A 467 30.81 25.09 27.03
CA LYS A 467 29.79 24.29 26.33
C LYS A 467 29.88 24.43 24.81
N THR A 468 29.63 23.33 24.14
CA THR A 468 29.59 23.24 22.67
C THR A 468 28.15 23.12 22.23
N CYS A 469 27.72 23.96 21.28
CA CYS A 469 26.34 23.99 20.81
C CYS A 469 26.21 23.66 19.33
N TRP A 470 25.12 23.00 18.97
CA TRP A 470 24.68 22.76 17.59
C TRP A 470 23.21 23.12 17.41
N LYS A 471 22.79 23.19 16.15
CA LYS A 471 21.38 23.35 15.78
C LYS A 471 20.73 21.99 15.59
N GLU A 472 19.63 21.75 16.28
CA GLU A 472 18.86 20.52 16.21
C GLU A 472 17.37 20.80 16.02
N LEU A 473 16.69 19.89 15.33
CA LEU A 473 15.24 19.86 15.22
C LEU A 473 14.59 19.76 16.61
N ALA A 474 13.48 20.46 16.80
CA ALA A 474 12.61 20.18 17.94
C ALA A 474 12.03 18.76 17.85
N PRO A 475 11.62 18.18 18.99
CA PRO A 475 10.79 16.98 19.02
C PRO A 475 9.56 17.13 18.11
N PHE A 476 9.19 16.06 17.39
CA PHE A 476 8.17 16.17 16.34
C PHE A 476 6.77 16.55 16.87
N ASN A 477 6.44 16.18 18.10
CA ASN A 477 5.21 16.61 18.76
C ASN A 477 5.11 18.14 18.91
N VAL A 478 6.22 18.86 19.08
CA VAL A 478 6.24 20.33 19.12
C VAL A 478 5.88 20.92 17.75
N VAL A 479 6.36 20.28 16.67
CA VAL A 479 5.99 20.65 15.29
C VAL A 479 4.50 20.36 15.04
N GLY A 480 4.01 19.20 15.50
CA GLY A 480 2.61 18.81 15.42
C GLY A 480 1.68 19.80 16.11
N GLN A 481 1.99 20.19 17.35
CA GLN A 481 1.20 21.16 18.12
C GLN A 481 1.19 22.55 17.46
N GLU A 482 2.33 23.02 16.93
CA GLU A 482 2.38 24.28 16.17
C GLU A 482 1.47 24.21 14.93
N LEU A 483 1.53 23.12 14.16
CA LEU A 483 0.67 22.92 13.01
C LEU A 483 -0.81 22.84 13.41
N LYS A 484 -1.14 22.26 14.58
CA LYS A 484 -2.52 22.20 15.11
C LYS A 484 -3.02 23.61 15.43
N GLY A 485 -2.18 24.45 16.02
CA GLY A 485 -2.48 25.88 16.20
C GLY A 485 -2.75 26.60 14.87
N ILE A 486 -1.92 26.33 13.84
CA ILE A 486 -2.13 26.89 12.50
C ILE A 486 -3.43 26.37 11.87
N TYR A 487 -3.78 25.10 12.07
CA TYR A 487 -5.02 24.48 11.58
C TYR A 487 -6.27 25.25 12.05
N HIS A 488 -6.34 25.66 13.31
CA HIS A 488 -7.49 26.43 13.81
C HIS A 488 -7.65 27.79 13.13
N SER A 489 -6.57 28.36 12.59
CA SER A 489 -6.56 29.66 11.91
C SER A 489 -6.49 29.57 10.37
N ALA A 490 -6.72 28.37 9.81
CA ALA A 490 -6.66 28.11 8.37
C ALA A 490 -7.69 28.94 7.60
N VAL A 491 -7.36 29.30 6.36
CA VAL A 491 -8.11 30.29 5.57
C VAL A 491 -8.74 29.66 4.33
N ARG A 492 -10.02 29.94 4.08
CA ARG A 492 -10.68 29.55 2.83
C ARG A 492 -10.15 30.40 1.67
N VAL A 493 -9.89 29.77 0.53
CA VAL A 493 -9.32 30.43 -0.65
C VAL A 493 -10.13 30.09 -1.90
N THR A 494 -10.07 30.97 -2.90
CA THR A 494 -10.54 30.73 -4.27
C THR A 494 -9.35 30.50 -5.20
N PHE A 495 -9.62 29.95 -6.39
CA PHE A 495 -8.59 29.71 -7.39
C PHE A 495 -8.94 30.41 -8.70
N GLU A 496 -8.18 31.46 -9.00
CA GLU A 496 -8.40 32.34 -10.15
C GLU A 496 -7.04 32.62 -10.81
N ASN A 497 -7.00 32.72 -12.14
CA ASN A 497 -5.77 33.01 -12.88
C ASN A 497 -4.58 32.10 -12.50
N SER A 498 -4.86 30.81 -12.30
CA SER A 498 -3.89 29.79 -11.85
C SER A 498 -3.24 30.07 -10.48
N LYS A 499 -3.86 30.90 -9.64
CA LYS A 499 -3.33 31.33 -8.35
C LYS A 499 -4.40 31.22 -7.25
N LEU A 500 -3.94 31.03 -6.01
CA LEU A 500 -4.83 30.99 -4.85
C LEU A 500 -5.05 32.40 -4.30
N HIS A 501 -6.31 32.78 -4.11
CA HIS A 501 -6.71 34.07 -3.56
C HIS A 501 -7.41 33.87 -2.21
N LYS A 502 -7.10 34.72 -1.24
CA LYS A 502 -7.79 34.77 0.04
C LYS A 502 -8.59 36.06 0.13
N ARG A 503 -9.80 35.98 0.66
CA ARG A 503 -10.61 37.16 0.97
C ARG A 503 -10.12 37.80 2.27
N HIS A 504 -9.80 39.09 2.24
CA HIS A 504 -9.38 39.85 3.42
C HIS A 504 -9.89 41.28 3.33
N ASN A 505 -10.76 41.70 4.24
CA ASN A 505 -11.43 43.02 4.24
C ASN A 505 -12.05 43.34 2.87
N ASP A 506 -12.85 42.41 2.35
CA ASP A 506 -13.53 42.50 1.04
C ASP A 506 -12.65 42.70 -0.21
N ARG A 507 -11.32 42.53 -0.08
CA ARG A 507 -10.41 42.49 -1.22
C ARG A 507 -9.77 41.12 -1.35
N ASP A 508 -9.65 40.65 -2.60
CA ASP A 508 -8.92 39.43 -2.90
C ASP A 508 -7.42 39.67 -2.88
N ARG A 509 -6.73 38.96 -1.98
CA ARG A 509 -5.28 39.00 -1.84
C ARG A 509 -4.67 37.70 -2.30
N LEU A 510 -3.62 37.80 -3.11
CA LEU A 510 -2.84 36.64 -3.56
C LEU A 510 -2.21 35.89 -2.37
N VAL A 511 -2.38 34.58 -2.33
CA VAL A 511 -1.67 33.69 -1.41
C VAL A 511 -0.23 33.55 -1.88
N THR A 512 0.71 34.05 -1.07
CA THR A 512 2.13 34.00 -1.40
C THR A 512 2.83 32.86 -0.65
N LYS A 513 3.99 32.44 -1.17
CA LYS A 513 4.90 31.49 -0.48
C LYS A 513 5.37 31.99 0.90
N LYS A 514 5.27 33.30 1.17
CA LYS A 514 5.56 33.88 2.49
C LYS A 514 4.45 33.61 3.52
N GLY A 515 3.27 33.15 3.09
CA GLY A 515 2.17 32.77 3.95
C GLY A 515 2.57 31.79 5.05
N LYS A 516 1.97 31.93 6.24
CA LYS A 516 2.18 31.06 7.39
C LYS A 516 0.95 30.20 7.73
N LYS A 517 -0.20 30.50 7.12
CA LYS A 517 -1.47 29.82 7.37
C LYS A 517 -1.71 28.70 6.36
N LEU A 518 -2.36 27.63 6.82
CA LEU A 518 -2.94 26.62 5.95
C LEU A 518 -4.12 27.21 5.17
N VAL A 519 -4.36 26.67 3.99
CA VAL A 519 -5.44 27.11 3.10
C VAL A 519 -6.34 25.94 2.71
N TYR A 520 -7.61 26.20 2.46
CA TYR A 520 -8.58 25.21 2.00
C TYR A 520 -9.57 25.78 1.00
N LEU A 521 -10.07 24.92 0.09
CA LEU A 521 -11.01 25.30 -0.97
C LEU A 521 -12.44 24.91 -0.57
N ASP A 522 -12.58 23.68 -0.10
CA ASP A 522 -13.86 23.03 0.18
C ASP A 522 -14.24 23.13 1.66
N SER A 523 -15.53 23.29 1.92
CA SER A 523 -16.06 23.19 3.28
C SER A 523 -15.90 21.76 3.82
N SER A 524 -15.59 21.65 5.11
CA SER A 524 -15.49 20.35 5.77
C SER A 524 -16.86 19.65 5.80
N PRO A 525 -16.95 18.35 5.47
CA PRO A 525 -18.19 17.59 5.52
C PRO A 525 -18.65 17.37 6.97
N ASN A 526 -19.89 16.89 7.13
CA ASN A 526 -20.36 16.42 8.42
C ASN A 526 -19.68 15.09 8.81
N TYR A 527 -18.69 15.15 9.70
CA TYR A 527 -17.94 13.98 10.18
C TYR A 527 -18.71 13.10 11.19
N CYS A 528 -19.88 13.53 11.67
CA CYS A 528 -20.74 12.69 12.50
C CYS A 528 -21.29 11.49 11.72
N VAL A 529 -21.61 11.71 10.44
CA VAL A 529 -22.21 10.71 9.55
C VAL A 529 -21.12 10.05 8.70
N ARG A 530 -21.30 8.75 8.46
CA ARG A 530 -20.43 8.01 7.55
C ARG A 530 -20.63 8.52 6.12
N ASN A 531 -19.55 8.93 5.48
CA ASN A 531 -19.53 9.40 4.10
C ASN A 531 -18.28 8.85 3.41
N THR A 532 -18.47 7.82 2.59
CA THR A 532 -17.38 7.14 1.87
C THR A 532 -16.69 8.04 0.85
N THR A 533 -17.44 8.91 0.17
CA THR A 533 -16.93 9.84 -0.84
C THR A 533 -16.01 10.89 -0.22
N ALA A 534 -16.35 11.38 0.97
CA ALA A 534 -15.53 12.34 1.70
C ALA A 534 -14.47 11.68 2.62
N GLY A 535 -14.37 10.35 2.62
CA GLY A 535 -13.45 9.60 3.47
C GLY A 535 -13.78 9.64 4.97
N SER A 536 -15.02 9.98 5.34
CA SER A 536 -15.49 10.05 6.73
C SER A 536 -16.05 8.70 7.18
N PRO A 537 -15.47 8.04 8.19
CA PRO A 537 -16.01 6.80 8.74
C PRO A 537 -17.29 7.02 9.59
N GLY A 538 -17.57 8.26 10.01
CA GLY A 538 -18.64 8.59 10.95
C GLY A 538 -18.25 8.35 12.41
N MET A 539 -19.10 8.81 13.34
CA MET A 539 -18.87 8.72 14.80
C MET A 539 -19.49 7.49 15.45
N ARG A 540 -20.46 6.83 14.79
CA ARG A 540 -21.14 5.65 15.34
C ARG A 540 -20.18 4.47 15.47
N GLY A 541 -20.17 3.83 16.64
CA GLY A 541 -19.26 2.73 16.97
C GLY A 541 -17.84 3.18 17.33
N ARG A 542 -17.54 4.49 17.31
CA ARG A 542 -16.25 4.99 17.77
C ARG A 542 -16.13 4.83 19.28
N THR A 543 -14.95 4.43 19.74
CA THR A 543 -14.65 4.16 21.14
C THR A 543 -13.47 4.98 21.64
N TRP A 544 -13.50 5.32 22.93
CA TRP A 544 -12.42 5.98 23.67
C TRP A 544 -12.18 5.28 24.99
N GLU A 545 -10.94 5.32 25.46
CA GLU A 545 -10.53 4.84 26.78
C GLU A 545 -10.22 6.03 27.68
N SER A 546 -10.67 5.96 28.94
CA SER A 546 -10.57 7.04 29.93
C SER A 546 -9.13 7.47 30.22
N ASP A 547 -8.16 6.59 29.99
CA ASP A 547 -6.73 6.87 30.19
C ASP A 547 -6.18 7.93 29.22
N PHE A 548 -6.88 8.18 28.10
CA PHE A 548 -6.44 9.10 27.07
C PHE A 548 -7.42 10.24 26.83
N VAL A 549 -8.72 9.97 26.96
CA VAL A 549 -9.78 10.96 26.76
C VAL A 549 -10.77 10.77 27.88
N SER A 550 -11.07 11.85 28.62
CA SER A 550 -12.00 11.78 29.74
C SER A 550 -13.38 11.27 29.29
N VAL A 551 -14.11 10.67 30.22
CA VAL A 551 -15.45 10.14 29.96
C VAL A 551 -16.38 11.28 29.54
N GLU A 552 -16.28 12.44 30.19
CA GLU A 552 -17.06 13.65 29.93
C GLU A 552 -16.81 14.15 28.50
N LYS A 553 -15.54 14.25 28.08
CA LYS A 553 -15.19 14.68 26.73
C LYS A 553 -15.71 13.69 25.68
N SER A 554 -15.58 12.39 25.94
CA SER A 554 -16.07 11.33 25.04
C SER A 554 -17.59 11.38 24.89
N ARG A 555 -18.33 11.56 26.00
CA ARG A 555 -19.79 11.74 26.00
C ARG A 555 -20.20 12.99 25.24
N SER A 556 -19.52 14.12 25.50
CA SER A 556 -19.77 15.39 24.80
C SER A 556 -19.60 15.25 23.28
N LEU A 557 -18.57 14.52 22.82
CA LEU A 557 -18.36 14.26 21.40
C LEU A 557 -19.52 13.43 20.78
N CYS A 558 -20.01 12.39 21.45
CA CYS A 558 -21.18 11.65 20.97
C CYS A 558 -22.43 12.54 20.91
N ASN A 559 -22.67 13.31 21.98
CA ASN A 559 -23.83 14.19 22.09
C ASN A 559 -23.80 15.30 21.04
N SER A 560 -22.63 15.84 20.70
CA SER A 560 -22.48 16.85 19.62
C SER A 560 -22.89 16.35 18.23
N CYS A 561 -22.95 15.02 18.06
CA CYS A 561 -23.42 14.35 16.86
C CYS A 561 -24.84 13.77 17.01
N ASN A 562 -25.56 14.12 18.08
CA ASN A 562 -26.86 13.55 18.44
C ASN A 562 -26.84 12.01 18.58
N LEU A 563 -25.70 11.44 18.98
CA LEU A 563 -25.54 10.00 19.22
C LEU A 563 -25.67 9.70 20.72
N ARG A 564 -26.23 8.54 21.05
CA ARG A 564 -26.22 8.06 22.45
C ARG A 564 -24.79 7.62 22.79
N ASN A 565 -24.47 7.54 24.07
CA ASN A 565 -23.19 7.04 24.53
C ASN A 565 -23.39 5.84 25.47
N ARG A 566 -22.47 4.88 25.40
CA ARG A 566 -22.42 3.71 26.28
C ARG A 566 -21.04 3.66 26.93
N THR A 567 -20.98 3.78 28.25
CA THR A 567 -19.73 3.64 29.03
C THR A 567 -19.71 2.28 29.72
N VAL A 568 -18.60 1.56 29.60
CA VAL A 568 -18.36 0.26 30.24
C VAL A 568 -17.05 0.32 31.01
N GLU A 569 -17.03 -0.18 32.24
CA GLU A 569 -15.83 -0.27 33.05
C GLU A 569 -15.04 -1.53 32.75
N HIS A 570 -13.73 -1.39 32.66
CA HIS A 570 -12.78 -2.47 32.36
C HIS A 570 -11.62 -2.42 33.34
N HIS A 571 -10.93 -3.56 33.48
CA HIS A 571 -9.72 -3.69 34.27
C HIS A 571 -8.58 -4.15 33.37
N LYS A 572 -7.38 -3.63 33.58
CA LYS A 572 -6.16 -4.11 32.92
C LYS A 572 -5.04 -4.27 33.91
N GLN A 573 -4.14 -5.20 33.63
CA GLN A 573 -2.91 -5.33 34.40
C GLN A 573 -1.82 -4.42 33.85
N VAL A 574 -1.22 -3.64 34.73
CA VAL A 574 -0.09 -2.74 34.41
C VAL A 574 1.06 -3.03 35.36
N LYS A 575 2.28 -2.81 34.86
CA LYS A 575 3.46 -2.84 35.73
C LYS A 575 3.40 -1.66 36.69
N CYS A 576 3.52 -1.94 37.98
CA CYS A 576 3.48 -0.96 39.05
C CYS A 576 4.57 -1.26 40.07
N LYS A 577 4.79 -0.34 41.01
CA LYS A 577 5.73 -0.50 42.13
C LYS A 577 7.12 -0.99 41.68
N CYS A 578 7.57 -0.51 40.51
CA CYS A 578 8.83 -0.92 39.92
C CYS A 578 10.02 -0.47 40.79
N LYS A 579 10.89 -1.42 41.15
CA LYS A 579 12.14 -1.18 41.87
C LYS A 579 13.33 -1.56 40.98
N PHE A 580 14.33 -0.70 40.95
CA PHE A 580 15.61 -1.01 40.31
C PHE A 580 16.42 -1.92 41.23
N VAL A 581 16.80 -3.08 40.71
CA VAL A 581 17.69 -4.03 41.40
C VAL A 581 19.10 -3.78 40.89
N TRP A 582 20.02 -3.58 41.83
CA TRP A 582 21.44 -3.38 41.52
C TRP A 582 21.94 -4.57 40.67
N CYS A 583 22.69 -4.28 39.59
CA CYS A 583 22.89 -5.13 38.39
C CYS A 583 21.80 -5.02 37.29
N CYS A 584 21.34 -3.78 37.01
CA CYS A 584 20.66 -3.37 35.77
C CYS A 584 19.30 -4.02 35.45
N THR A 585 18.59 -4.56 36.43
CA THR A 585 17.25 -5.14 36.23
C THR A 585 16.18 -4.35 36.97
N VAL A 586 15.08 -4.01 36.28
CA VAL A 586 13.91 -3.41 36.90
C VAL A 586 12.89 -4.50 37.18
N LYS A 587 12.59 -4.76 38.46
CA LYS A 587 11.52 -5.66 38.89
C LYS A 587 10.26 -4.84 39.17
N CYS A 588 9.13 -5.24 38.61
CA CYS A 588 7.84 -4.58 38.82
C CYS A 588 6.80 -5.61 39.23
N ASP A 589 5.86 -5.19 40.07
CA ASP A 589 4.65 -5.94 40.38
C ASP A 589 3.61 -5.72 39.27
N LEU A 590 2.62 -6.60 39.18
CA LEU A 590 1.45 -6.40 38.32
C LEU A 590 0.29 -5.86 39.17
N CYS A 591 -0.13 -4.63 38.90
CA CYS A 591 -1.30 -4.02 39.51
C CYS A 591 -2.47 -4.05 38.54
N THR A 592 -3.67 -4.30 39.07
CA THR A 592 -4.92 -4.13 38.34
C THR A 592 -5.36 -2.66 38.42
N VAL A 593 -5.49 -2.00 37.28
CA VAL A 593 -6.03 -0.64 37.19
C VAL A 593 -7.36 -0.64 36.45
N LYS A 594 -8.30 0.17 36.95
CA LYS A 594 -9.64 0.35 36.39
C LYS A 594 -9.63 1.48 35.36
N TYR A 595 -10.29 1.28 34.23
CA TYR A 595 -10.50 2.30 33.21
C TYR A 595 -11.88 2.15 32.58
N SER A 596 -12.43 3.24 32.05
CA SER A 596 -13.73 3.24 31.37
C SER A 596 -13.56 3.31 29.86
N ARG A 597 -14.35 2.53 29.13
CA ARG A 597 -14.47 2.63 27.66
C ARG A 597 -15.82 3.21 27.30
N THR A 598 -15.82 4.35 26.60
CA THR A 598 -17.04 5.02 26.13
C THR A 598 -17.17 4.83 24.63
N ALA A 599 -18.36 4.44 24.16
CA ALA A 599 -18.68 4.25 22.74
C ALA A 599 -19.86 5.13 22.33
N CYS A 600 -19.84 5.70 21.12
CA CYS A 600 -21.05 6.31 20.55
C CYS A 600 -21.93 5.25 19.88
N VAL A 601 -23.23 5.26 20.16
CA VAL A 601 -24.23 4.27 19.71
C VAL A 601 -25.39 4.88 18.95
#